data_AF-F5YL42-F1
#
_entry.id   AF-F5YL42-F1
#
_cell.length_a   1.000
_cell.length_b   1.000
_cell.length_c   1.000
_cell.angle_alpha   90.00
_cell.angle_beta   90.00
_cell.angle_gamma   90.00
#
_symmetry.space_group_name_H-M   'P 1'
#
loop_
_entity.id
_entity.type
_entity.pdbx_description
1 polymer ?
#
loop_
_entity_poly.entity_id
_entity_poly.type
_entity_poly.pdbx_seq_one_letter_code
_entity_poly.pdbx_strand_id
1 'polypeptide(L)'
;MAKRTNPSDVANAFIRCLLSNISENYGGFSDEDEEKTKTKFENKCIYSGKDLVDGNYSWDHLIPINKTKCGLHLFGNVVPVLKEYNSKKSGKSYIEFINKHDLFQDLEPDEKVKLIKKIEDFQFKSGYSAKVEVIGNLQEMCKEEYNKITELCNENGIKYSQIIVDNNKGILSAYSTETSKGNYTVEDLKSIKTKIKKWSKKPDFNHHKIIALFIEKTEDNPENGFDLKEFIDAIGNCKYSQNPLATIRSLMTSKGHAYGKIFMEEKGKIKFISEIDEQIRKLPWKL
;
A
#
# COMPACT_ATOMS: atom_id res chain seq x y z
N MET A 1 9.52 -15.04 -0.60
CA MET A 1 9.46 -14.18 0.61
C MET A 1 8.10 -13.50 0.65
N ALA A 2 7.37 -13.59 1.76
CA ALA A 2 6.08 -12.90 1.89
C ALA A 2 6.29 -11.38 1.92
N LYS A 3 5.56 -10.64 1.08
CA LYS A 3 5.58 -9.18 1.06
C LYS A 3 5.00 -8.66 2.37
N ARG A 4 5.64 -7.66 2.98
CA ARG A 4 5.12 -7.00 4.20
C ARG A 4 3.80 -6.31 3.89
N THR A 5 2.78 -6.61 4.70
CA THR A 5 1.48 -5.92 4.68
C THR A 5 1.62 -4.52 5.27
N ASN A 6 1.08 -3.52 4.58
CA ASN A 6 1.05 -2.14 5.05
C ASN A 6 -0.34 -1.78 5.60
N PRO A 7 -0.47 -0.72 6.42
CA PRO A 7 -1.77 -0.23 6.88
C PRO A 7 -2.79 -0.04 5.75
N SER A 8 -2.36 0.43 4.59
CA SER A 8 -3.21 0.59 3.41
C SER A 8 -3.77 -0.72 2.88
N ASP A 9 -3.03 -1.83 3.01
CA ASP A 9 -3.48 -3.14 2.56
C ASP A 9 -4.60 -3.67 3.47
N VAL A 10 -4.47 -3.46 4.78
CA VAL A 10 -5.51 -3.76 5.79
C VAL A 10 -6.75 -2.90 5.55
N ALA A 11 -6.59 -1.58 5.38
CA ALA A 11 -7.69 -0.68 5.10
C ALA A 11 -8.42 -1.03 3.78
N ASN A 12 -7.69 -1.39 2.72
CA ASN A 12 -8.31 -1.87 1.49
C ASN A 12 -9.10 -3.17 1.68
N ALA A 13 -8.60 -4.10 2.49
CA ALA A 13 -9.32 -5.34 2.81
C ALA A 13 -10.59 -5.05 3.60
N PHE A 14 -10.51 -4.14 4.58
CA PHE A 14 -11.67 -3.66 5.34
C PHE A 14 -12.74 -3.07 4.42
N ILE A 15 -12.37 -2.17 3.50
CA ILE A 15 -13.35 -1.56 2.58
C ILE A 15 -14.00 -2.60 1.67
N ARG A 16 -13.25 -3.59 1.16
CA ARG A 16 -13.87 -4.67 0.37
C ARG A 16 -14.86 -5.49 1.19
N CYS A 17 -14.54 -5.78 2.45
CA CYS A 17 -15.45 -6.47 3.35
C CYS A 17 -16.71 -5.63 3.64
N LEU A 18 -16.55 -4.33 3.93
CA LEU A 18 -17.64 -3.40 4.15
C LEU A 18 -18.61 -3.34 2.96
N LEU A 19 -18.08 -3.13 1.74
CA LEU A 19 -18.89 -3.08 0.52
C LEU A 19 -19.57 -4.42 0.22
N SER A 20 -18.92 -5.54 0.53
CA SER A 20 -19.54 -6.87 0.40
C SER A 20 -20.71 -7.02 1.37
N ASN A 21 -20.54 -6.65 2.65
CA ASN A 21 -21.62 -6.72 3.63
C ASN A 21 -22.80 -5.79 3.28
N ILE A 22 -22.52 -4.59 2.76
CA ILE A 22 -23.57 -3.70 2.24
C ILE A 22 -24.31 -4.38 1.09
N SER A 23 -23.59 -5.06 0.19
CA SER A 23 -24.20 -5.81 -0.92
C SER A 23 -25.11 -6.93 -0.40
N GLU A 24 -24.66 -7.71 0.58
CA GLU A 24 -25.45 -8.77 1.21
C GLU A 24 -26.73 -8.23 1.87
N ASN A 25 -26.67 -7.06 2.52
CA ASN A 25 -27.85 -6.41 3.09
C ASN A 25 -28.92 -6.03 2.03
N TYR A 26 -28.50 -5.86 0.77
CA TYR A 26 -29.38 -5.65 -0.38
C TYR A 26 -29.75 -6.95 -1.14
N GLY A 27 -29.38 -8.11 -0.58
CA GLY A 27 -29.65 -9.43 -1.15
C GLY A 27 -28.53 -10.01 -2.02
N GLY A 28 -27.39 -9.32 -2.17
CA GLY A 28 -26.25 -9.79 -2.93
C GLY A 28 -26.50 -9.93 -4.44
N PHE A 29 -25.75 -10.82 -5.08
CA PHE A 29 -25.94 -11.26 -6.47
C PHE A 29 -26.14 -12.77 -6.47
N SER A 30 -27.36 -13.21 -6.77
CA SER A 30 -27.78 -14.59 -6.68
C SER A 30 -27.62 -15.36 -8.00
N ASP A 31 -27.78 -16.68 -7.98
CA ASP A 31 -27.82 -17.52 -9.19
C ASP A 31 -28.96 -17.09 -10.14
N GLU A 32 -30.09 -16.62 -9.58
CA GLU A 32 -31.20 -16.07 -10.37
C GLU A 32 -30.79 -14.79 -11.09
N ASP A 33 -29.99 -13.93 -10.44
CA ASP A 33 -29.46 -12.72 -11.06
C ASP A 33 -28.41 -13.02 -12.14
N GLU A 34 -27.62 -14.07 -11.95
CA GLU A 34 -26.69 -14.60 -12.95
C GLU A 34 -27.46 -15.01 -14.22
N GLU A 35 -28.51 -15.82 -14.10
CA GLU A 35 -29.32 -16.27 -15.23
C GLU A 35 -30.08 -15.13 -15.91
N LYS A 36 -30.64 -14.18 -15.12
CA LYS A 36 -31.23 -12.95 -15.66
C LYS A 36 -30.22 -12.13 -16.45
N THR A 37 -28.99 -12.01 -15.95
CA THR A 37 -27.93 -11.23 -16.60
C THR A 37 -27.46 -11.89 -17.89
N LYS A 38 -27.21 -13.21 -17.88
CA LYS A 38 -26.86 -13.96 -19.10
C LYS A 38 -27.94 -13.85 -20.16
N THR A 39 -29.21 -14.04 -19.77
CA THR A 39 -30.36 -13.90 -20.67
C THR A 39 -30.44 -12.49 -21.25
N LYS A 40 -30.28 -11.46 -20.40
CA LYS A 40 -30.33 -10.04 -20.81
C LYS A 40 -29.27 -9.68 -21.85
N PHE A 41 -28.09 -10.29 -21.76
CA PHE A 41 -26.98 -10.06 -22.68
C PHE A 41 -26.81 -11.18 -23.71
N GLU A 42 -27.79 -12.08 -23.86
CA GLU A 42 -27.77 -13.17 -24.85
C GLU A 42 -26.48 -14.02 -24.80
N ASN A 43 -25.95 -14.28 -23.60
CA ASN A 43 -24.66 -14.94 -23.41
C ASN A 43 -23.49 -14.28 -24.17
N LYS A 44 -23.49 -12.94 -24.28
CA LYS A 44 -22.41 -12.16 -24.90
C LYS A 44 -21.70 -11.28 -23.89
N CYS A 45 -20.42 -11.06 -24.16
CA CYS A 45 -19.59 -10.12 -23.43
C CYS A 45 -20.12 -8.70 -23.59
N ILE A 46 -20.39 -8.01 -22.47
CA ILE A 46 -20.99 -6.68 -22.51
C ILE A 46 -20.15 -5.65 -23.29
N TYR A 47 -18.83 -5.77 -23.26
CA TYR A 47 -17.90 -4.82 -23.86
C TYR A 47 -17.67 -5.04 -25.35
N SER A 48 -17.67 -6.29 -25.81
CA SER A 48 -17.30 -6.63 -27.18
C SER A 48 -18.46 -7.13 -28.03
N GLY A 49 -19.58 -7.53 -27.42
CA GLY A 49 -20.68 -8.20 -28.09
C GLY A 49 -20.38 -9.62 -28.58
N LYS A 50 -19.15 -10.13 -28.38
CA LYS A 50 -18.77 -11.51 -28.73
C LYS A 50 -19.39 -12.51 -27.77
N ASP A 51 -19.68 -13.71 -28.27
CA ASP A 51 -20.21 -14.81 -27.47
C ASP A 51 -19.24 -15.18 -26.33
N LEU A 52 -19.81 -15.51 -25.18
CA LEU A 52 -19.05 -16.02 -24.04
C LEU A 52 -18.69 -17.47 -24.33
N VAL A 53 -17.41 -17.81 -24.17
CA VAL A 53 -16.90 -19.18 -24.31
C VAL A 53 -16.53 -19.71 -22.94
N ASP A 54 -16.98 -20.91 -22.61
CA ASP A 54 -16.67 -21.58 -21.35
C ASP A 54 -15.16 -21.61 -21.10
N GLY A 55 -14.76 -21.27 -19.88
CA GLY A 55 -13.36 -21.15 -19.50
C GLY A 55 -12.67 -19.85 -19.96
N ASN A 56 -13.28 -19.02 -20.81
CA ASN A 56 -12.72 -17.75 -21.27
C ASN A 56 -13.54 -16.50 -20.89
N TYR A 57 -14.54 -16.66 -20.02
CA TYR A 57 -15.25 -15.52 -19.42
C TYR A 57 -15.07 -15.46 -17.90
N SER A 58 -15.46 -14.32 -17.34
CA SER A 58 -15.49 -14.02 -15.91
C SER A 58 -16.58 -13.01 -15.61
N TRP A 59 -17.02 -12.93 -14.36
CA TRP A 59 -17.90 -11.87 -13.88
C TRP A 59 -17.07 -10.63 -13.51
N ASP A 60 -17.45 -9.48 -14.06
CA ASP A 60 -16.83 -8.18 -13.76
C ASP A 60 -17.82 -7.25 -13.04
N HIS A 61 -17.27 -6.36 -12.23
CA HIS A 61 -18.01 -5.27 -11.59
C HIS A 61 -17.87 -4.00 -12.43
N LEU A 62 -18.95 -3.58 -13.10
CA LEU A 62 -18.98 -2.35 -13.91
C LEU A 62 -18.40 -1.15 -13.15
N ILE A 63 -18.81 -1.00 -11.88
CA ILE A 63 -18.18 -0.15 -10.88
C ILE A 63 -17.42 -1.04 -9.89
N PRO A 64 -16.09 -0.92 -9.79
CA PRO A 64 -15.28 -1.85 -9.00
C PRO A 64 -15.48 -1.68 -7.49
N ILE A 65 -15.39 -2.80 -6.77
CA ILE A 65 -15.48 -2.88 -5.30
C ILE A 65 -14.15 -2.45 -4.68
N ASN A 66 -13.91 -1.13 -4.64
CA ASN A 66 -12.68 -0.57 -4.08
C ASN A 66 -12.95 0.77 -3.38
N LYS A 67 -11.95 1.26 -2.63
CA LYS A 67 -12.02 2.49 -1.83
C LYS A 67 -12.30 3.79 -2.58
N THR A 68 -12.19 3.80 -3.91
CA THR A 68 -12.37 5.01 -4.73
C THR A 68 -13.70 5.04 -5.45
N LYS A 69 -14.16 3.89 -5.95
CA LYS A 69 -15.39 3.79 -6.74
C LYS A 69 -16.56 3.23 -5.95
N CYS A 70 -16.28 2.47 -4.90
CA CYS A 70 -17.24 1.94 -3.94
C CYS A 70 -18.42 1.20 -4.59
N GLY A 71 -18.16 0.44 -5.66
CA GLY A 71 -19.20 -0.39 -6.28
C GLY A 71 -19.64 -1.54 -5.37
N LEU A 72 -20.84 -2.07 -5.62
CA LEU A 72 -21.46 -3.14 -4.85
C LEU A 72 -21.63 -4.42 -5.69
N HIS A 73 -21.57 -5.58 -5.03
CA HIS A 73 -21.78 -6.90 -5.64
C HIS A 73 -23.28 -7.18 -5.78
N LEU A 74 -23.95 -6.49 -6.70
CA LEU A 74 -25.40 -6.53 -6.87
C LEU A 74 -25.80 -6.70 -8.34
N PHE A 75 -27.02 -7.22 -8.57
CA PHE A 75 -27.66 -7.21 -9.89
C PHE A 75 -27.69 -5.79 -10.47
N GLY A 76 -27.23 -5.65 -11.73
CA GLY A 76 -27.00 -4.36 -12.37
C GLY A 76 -25.54 -3.91 -12.40
N ASN A 77 -24.70 -4.38 -11.49
CA ASN A 77 -23.28 -4.04 -11.47
C ASN A 77 -22.37 -5.23 -11.82
N VAL A 78 -22.85 -6.44 -11.63
CA VAL A 78 -22.14 -7.68 -12.00
C VAL A 78 -22.56 -8.10 -13.41
N VAL A 79 -21.59 -8.29 -14.31
CA VAL A 79 -21.84 -8.60 -15.74
C VAL A 79 -20.84 -9.61 -16.29
N PRO A 80 -21.23 -10.45 -17.26
CA PRO A 80 -20.32 -11.41 -17.85
C PRO A 80 -19.45 -10.74 -18.93
N VAL A 81 -18.15 -10.99 -18.84
CA VAL A 81 -17.16 -10.42 -19.76
C VAL A 81 -16.10 -11.45 -20.12
N LEU A 82 -15.53 -11.32 -21.32
CA LEU A 82 -14.32 -12.08 -21.67
C LEU A 82 -13.17 -11.69 -20.73
N LYS A 83 -12.35 -12.67 -20.35
CA LYS A 83 -11.23 -12.48 -19.41
C LYS A 83 -10.25 -11.40 -19.87
N GLU A 84 -10.04 -11.27 -21.18
CA GLU A 84 -9.18 -10.23 -21.76
C GLU A 84 -9.65 -8.83 -21.36
N TYR A 85 -10.95 -8.54 -21.42
CA TYR A 85 -11.50 -7.23 -21.06
C TYR A 85 -11.43 -7.00 -19.55
N ASN A 86 -11.78 -8.01 -18.74
CA ASN A 86 -11.73 -7.90 -17.28
C ASN A 86 -10.31 -7.56 -16.79
N SER A 87 -9.31 -8.28 -17.32
CA SER A 87 -7.91 -8.07 -16.96
C SER A 87 -7.40 -6.65 -17.27
N LYS A 88 -7.89 -6.05 -18.37
CA LYS A 88 -7.48 -4.72 -18.83
C LYS A 88 -8.23 -3.58 -18.15
N LYS A 89 -9.50 -3.81 -17.78
CA LYS A 89 -10.29 -2.87 -16.99
C LYS A 89 -9.69 -2.68 -15.61
N SER A 90 -9.34 -3.77 -14.93
CA SER A 90 -8.74 -3.74 -13.60
C SER A 90 -9.58 -2.88 -12.63
N GLY A 91 -8.97 -1.93 -11.91
CA GLY A 91 -9.65 -1.07 -10.93
C GLY A 91 -10.42 0.14 -11.50
N LYS A 92 -10.61 0.24 -12.82
CA LYS A 92 -11.32 1.36 -13.49
C LYS A 92 -12.83 1.12 -13.51
N SER A 93 -13.63 2.18 -13.58
CA SER A 93 -15.05 2.04 -13.94
C SER A 93 -15.21 1.69 -15.42
N TYR A 94 -16.38 1.15 -15.79
CA TYR A 94 -16.69 0.87 -17.20
C TYR A 94 -16.59 2.12 -18.09
N ILE A 95 -17.02 3.29 -17.60
CA ILE A 95 -16.92 4.57 -18.32
C ILE A 95 -15.45 4.93 -18.57
N GLU A 96 -14.61 4.83 -17.54
CA GLU A 96 -13.17 5.09 -17.68
C GLU A 96 -12.50 4.12 -18.64
N PHE A 97 -12.92 2.84 -18.61
CA PHE A 97 -12.37 1.79 -19.44
C PHE A 97 -12.72 1.97 -20.92
N ILE A 98 -14.00 2.17 -21.23
CA ILE A 98 -14.49 2.37 -22.60
C ILE A 98 -13.89 3.61 -23.24
N ASN A 99 -13.76 4.70 -22.47
CA ASN A 99 -13.27 5.96 -23.02
C ASN A 99 -11.74 6.04 -23.17
N LYS A 100 -10.96 5.29 -22.39
CA LYS A 100 -9.49 5.49 -22.29
C LYS A 100 -8.63 4.30 -22.68
N HIS A 101 -9.22 3.13 -22.98
CA HIS A 101 -8.43 1.94 -23.28
C HIS A 101 -8.40 1.64 -24.79
N ASP A 102 -7.22 1.25 -25.29
CA ASP A 102 -6.96 1.00 -26.72
C ASP A 102 -7.83 -0.11 -27.33
N LEU A 103 -8.39 -1.00 -26.49
CA LEU A 103 -9.37 -2.02 -26.92
C LEU A 103 -10.64 -1.43 -27.54
N PHE A 104 -10.88 -0.13 -27.33
CA PHE A 104 -12.02 0.59 -27.89
C PHE A 104 -11.55 1.73 -28.82
N GLN A 105 -10.29 1.74 -29.26
CA GLN A 105 -9.78 2.80 -30.14
C GLN A 105 -10.48 2.82 -31.51
N ASP A 106 -10.88 1.63 -31.99
CA ASP A 106 -11.53 1.43 -33.28
C ASP A 106 -13.04 1.70 -33.24
N LEU A 107 -13.59 1.98 -32.04
CA LEU A 107 -14.99 2.39 -31.92
C LEU A 107 -15.11 3.90 -32.12
N GLU A 108 -16.05 4.29 -32.97
CA GLU A 108 -16.43 5.68 -33.15
C GLU A 108 -17.00 6.26 -31.83
N PRO A 109 -16.89 7.59 -31.59
CA PRO A 109 -17.41 8.22 -30.37
C PRO A 109 -18.88 7.88 -30.08
N ASP A 110 -19.72 7.85 -31.12
CA ASP A 110 -21.15 7.52 -30.98
C ASP A 110 -21.38 6.06 -30.58
N GLU A 111 -20.51 5.13 -30.99
CA GLU A 111 -20.58 3.72 -30.60
C GLU A 111 -20.21 3.54 -29.13
N LYS A 112 -19.21 4.28 -28.64
CA LYS A 112 -18.86 4.31 -27.20
C LYS A 112 -20.01 4.84 -26.37
N VAL A 113 -20.66 5.92 -26.82
CA VAL A 113 -21.84 6.50 -26.15
C VAL A 113 -22.99 5.49 -26.12
N LYS A 114 -23.27 4.80 -27.22
CA LYS A 114 -24.30 3.75 -27.27
C LYS A 114 -24.00 2.59 -26.31
N LEU A 115 -22.74 2.16 -26.23
CA LEU A 115 -22.31 1.10 -25.33
C LEU A 115 -22.46 1.52 -23.86
N ILE A 116 -22.00 2.72 -23.50
CA ILE A 116 -22.17 3.29 -22.15
C ILE A 116 -23.67 3.37 -21.80
N LYS A 117 -24.49 3.90 -22.70
CA LYS A 117 -25.94 4.01 -22.48
C LYS A 117 -26.63 2.65 -22.30
N LYS A 118 -26.21 1.62 -23.05
CA LYS A 118 -26.69 0.25 -22.85
C LYS A 118 -26.41 -0.26 -21.42
N ILE A 119 -25.25 0.08 -20.88
CA ILE A 119 -24.85 -0.29 -19.51
C ILE A 119 -25.65 0.52 -18.48
N GLU A 120 -25.80 1.83 -18.68
CA GLU A 120 -26.61 2.71 -17.82
C GLU A 120 -28.07 2.27 -17.77
N ASP A 121 -28.67 1.94 -18.92
CA ASP A 121 -30.03 1.40 -19.02
C ASP A 121 -30.18 0.09 -18.24
N PHE A 122 -29.15 -0.76 -18.21
CA PHE A 122 -29.14 -1.99 -17.41
C PHE A 122 -29.10 -1.67 -15.92
N GLN A 123 -28.19 -0.79 -15.48
CA GLN A 123 -28.09 -0.34 -14.08
C GLN A 123 -29.39 0.31 -13.59
N PHE A 124 -30.05 1.08 -14.45
CA PHE A 124 -31.34 1.69 -14.13
C PHE A 124 -32.45 0.64 -13.99
N LYS A 125 -32.61 -0.23 -14.99
CA LYS A 125 -33.67 -1.26 -15.00
C LYS A 125 -33.51 -2.33 -13.92
N SER A 126 -32.28 -2.57 -13.46
CA SER A 126 -32.01 -3.48 -12.35
C SER A 126 -32.27 -2.86 -10.96
N GLY A 127 -32.54 -1.55 -10.90
CA GLY A 127 -32.65 -0.80 -9.64
C GLY A 127 -31.32 -0.56 -8.93
N TYR A 128 -30.17 -0.84 -9.57
CA TYR A 128 -28.85 -0.65 -8.95
C TYR A 128 -28.63 0.81 -8.56
N SER A 129 -28.91 1.75 -9.47
CA SER A 129 -28.72 3.18 -9.22
C SER A 129 -29.53 3.68 -8.02
N ALA A 130 -30.79 3.23 -7.92
CA ALA A 130 -31.67 3.60 -6.80
C ALA A 130 -31.17 3.04 -5.45
N LYS A 131 -30.67 1.80 -5.43
CA LYS A 131 -30.07 1.22 -4.21
C LYS A 131 -28.84 2.01 -3.77
N VAL A 132 -27.95 2.37 -4.70
CA VAL A 132 -26.76 3.16 -4.40
C VAL A 132 -27.15 4.56 -3.88
N GLU A 133 -28.16 5.19 -4.47
CA GLU A 133 -28.64 6.52 -4.06
C GLU A 133 -29.18 6.52 -2.62
N VAL A 134 -29.92 5.47 -2.21
CA VAL A 134 -30.45 5.34 -0.84
C VAL A 134 -29.36 5.29 0.23
N ILE A 135 -28.19 4.73 -0.09
CA ILE A 135 -27.05 4.65 0.85
C ILE A 135 -26.46 6.05 1.10
N GLY A 136 -26.64 6.98 0.16
CA GLY A 136 -26.05 8.31 0.22
C GLY A 136 -24.58 8.32 -0.19
N ASN A 137 -23.76 9.10 0.51
CA ASN A 137 -22.36 9.34 0.11
C ASN A 137 -21.41 8.21 0.53
N LEU A 138 -21.58 7.04 -0.12
CA LEU A 138 -20.79 5.84 0.17
C LEU A 138 -19.28 6.07 -0.03
N GLN A 139 -18.87 6.92 -0.98
CA GLN A 139 -17.45 7.23 -1.18
C GLN A 139 -16.84 7.98 0.00
N GLU A 140 -17.56 8.95 0.57
CA GLU A 140 -17.10 9.69 1.76
C GLU A 140 -17.01 8.75 2.97
N MET A 141 -18.05 7.95 3.21
CA MET A 141 -18.05 6.94 4.28
C MET A 141 -16.88 5.96 4.15
N CYS A 142 -16.65 5.41 2.94
CA CYS A 142 -15.53 4.50 2.70
C CYS A 142 -14.17 5.19 2.88
N LYS A 143 -14.05 6.47 2.53
CA LYS A 143 -12.83 7.24 2.73
C LYS A 143 -12.56 7.46 4.22
N GLU A 144 -13.58 7.81 5.00
CA GLU A 144 -13.47 7.96 6.45
C GLU A 144 -13.02 6.66 7.12
N GLU A 145 -13.69 5.54 6.82
CA GLU A 145 -13.34 4.24 7.38
C GLU A 145 -11.94 3.78 6.96
N TYR A 146 -11.56 4.00 5.70
CA TYR A 146 -10.21 3.72 5.23
C TYR A 146 -9.16 4.48 6.05
N ASN A 147 -9.41 5.76 6.34
CA ASN A 147 -8.52 6.59 7.14
C ASN A 147 -8.45 6.11 8.59
N LYS A 148 -9.60 5.84 9.23
CA LYS A 148 -9.67 5.32 10.61
C LYS A 148 -8.86 4.02 10.78
N ILE A 149 -9.03 3.06 9.86
CA ILE A 149 -8.28 1.79 9.92
C ILE A 149 -6.78 2.01 9.69
N THR A 150 -6.41 2.93 8.78
CA THR A 150 -5.02 3.28 8.53
C THR A 150 -4.37 3.89 9.78
N GLU A 151 -5.06 4.83 10.43
CA GLU A 151 -4.63 5.48 11.66
C GLU A 151 -4.49 4.48 12.81
N LEU A 152 -5.51 3.64 13.04
CA LEU A 152 -5.48 2.59 14.07
C LEU A 152 -4.29 1.64 13.91
N CYS A 153 -3.93 1.27 12.67
CA CYS A 153 -2.75 0.45 12.40
C CYS A 153 -1.44 1.18 12.78
N ASN A 154 -1.35 2.47 12.48
CA ASN A 154 -0.18 3.28 12.80
C ASN A 154 -0.04 3.50 14.30
N GLU A 155 -1.12 3.89 14.98
CA GLU A 155 -1.16 4.09 16.44
C GLU A 155 -0.77 2.82 17.19
N ASN A 156 -1.34 1.67 16.82
CA ASN A 156 -0.94 0.39 17.41
C ASN A 156 0.52 0.06 17.10
N GLY A 157 0.99 0.35 15.89
CA GLY A 157 2.41 0.21 15.54
C GLY A 157 3.32 1.00 16.48
N ILE A 158 2.95 2.24 16.81
CA ILE A 158 3.66 3.10 17.76
C ILE A 158 3.57 2.53 19.18
N LYS A 159 2.35 2.23 19.66
CA LYS A 159 2.09 1.66 20.99
C LYS A 159 2.95 0.43 21.26
N TYR A 160 2.95 -0.54 20.35
CA TYR A 160 3.74 -1.76 20.54
C TYR A 160 5.25 -1.50 20.38
N SER A 161 5.65 -0.51 19.59
CA SER A 161 7.06 -0.09 19.56
C SER A 161 7.50 0.48 20.91
N GLN A 162 6.65 1.26 21.58
CA GLN A 162 6.92 1.79 22.91
C GLN A 162 7.01 0.68 23.97
N ILE A 163 6.06 -0.26 23.97
CA ILE A 163 6.10 -1.44 24.86
C ILE A 163 7.40 -2.21 24.68
N ILE A 164 7.85 -2.40 23.43
CA ILE A 164 9.12 -3.06 23.14
C ILE A 164 10.29 -2.27 23.72
N VAL A 165 10.33 -0.96 23.59
CA VAL A 165 11.41 -0.13 24.17
C VAL A 165 11.42 -0.23 25.69
N ASP A 166 10.25 -0.10 26.33
CA ASP A 166 10.12 -0.14 27.79
C ASP A 166 10.51 -1.51 28.36
N ASN A 167 10.10 -2.59 27.71
CA ASN A 167 10.44 -3.95 28.13
C ASN A 167 11.90 -4.35 27.83
N ASN A 168 12.59 -3.64 26.95
CA ASN A 168 14.00 -3.89 26.62
C ASN A 168 14.99 -3.00 27.39
N LYS A 169 14.53 -2.20 28.35
CA LYS A 169 15.40 -1.55 29.36
C LYS A 169 16.15 -2.62 30.15
N GLY A 170 17.34 -2.99 29.67
CA GLY A 170 18.24 -3.97 30.30
C GLY A 170 18.71 -5.15 29.42
N ILE A 171 18.12 -5.37 28.24
CA ILE A 171 18.58 -6.44 27.31
C ILE A 171 19.52 -5.87 26.23
N LEU A 172 19.31 -4.60 25.85
CA LEU A 172 20.13 -3.85 24.89
C LEU A 172 21.61 -3.70 25.34
N SER A 173 21.84 -3.57 26.65
CA SER A 173 23.20 -3.46 27.22
C SER A 173 23.94 -4.80 27.40
N ALA A 174 23.27 -5.95 27.23
CA ALA A 174 23.84 -7.25 27.58
C ALA A 174 24.56 -7.98 26.43
N TYR A 175 24.51 -7.46 25.19
CA TYR A 175 25.05 -8.18 24.03
C TYR A 175 25.97 -7.31 23.16
N SER A 176 27.20 -7.12 23.62
CA SER A 176 28.46 -7.30 22.87
C SER A 176 29.57 -6.43 23.47
N THR A 177 30.59 -7.09 24.01
CA THR A 177 31.81 -6.47 24.55
C THR A 177 32.89 -6.26 23.49
N GLU A 178 32.66 -6.69 22.24
CA GLU A 178 33.61 -6.63 21.13
C GLU A 178 33.12 -5.68 20.03
N THR A 179 34.08 -5.01 19.37
CA THR A 179 33.87 -4.23 18.14
C THR A 179 33.28 -5.13 17.06
N SER A 180 31.95 -5.12 16.94
CA SER A 180 31.25 -6.01 16.04
C SER A 180 31.30 -5.48 14.61
N LYS A 181 31.59 -6.35 13.64
CA LYS A 181 31.56 -6.01 12.20
C LYS A 181 30.14 -6.15 11.64
N GLY A 182 29.87 -5.45 10.55
CA GLY A 182 28.58 -5.49 9.85
C GLY A 182 28.18 -6.87 9.31
N ASN A 183 29.13 -7.78 9.17
CA ASN A 183 28.99 -9.10 8.53
C ASN A 183 28.44 -8.98 7.10
N TYR A 184 28.96 -8.03 6.32
CA TYR A 184 28.55 -7.86 4.93
C TYR A 184 29.26 -8.82 3.99
N THR A 185 28.54 -9.29 2.96
CA THR A 185 29.17 -9.80 1.73
C THR A 185 29.73 -8.64 0.89
N VAL A 186 30.55 -8.96 -0.11
CA VAL A 186 31.07 -7.96 -1.07
C VAL A 186 29.91 -7.30 -1.83
N GLU A 187 28.90 -8.09 -2.22
CA GLU A 187 27.69 -7.59 -2.87
C GLU A 187 26.87 -6.67 -1.95
N ASP A 188 26.74 -7.01 -0.67
CA ASP A 188 26.03 -6.17 0.30
C ASP A 188 26.71 -4.81 0.47
N LEU A 189 28.04 -4.80 0.60
CA LEU A 189 28.82 -3.55 0.68
C LEU A 189 28.64 -2.70 -0.57
N LYS A 190 28.66 -3.31 -1.76
CA LYS A 190 28.45 -2.58 -3.01
C LYS A 190 27.04 -1.98 -3.07
N SER A 191 26.04 -2.78 -2.72
CA SER A 191 24.63 -2.40 -2.71
C SER A 191 24.36 -1.24 -1.74
N ILE A 192 24.85 -1.35 -0.49
CA ILE A 192 24.60 -0.33 0.52
C ILE A 192 25.34 0.98 0.20
N LYS A 193 26.57 0.92 -0.33
CA LYS A 193 27.30 2.12 -0.77
C LYS A 193 26.55 2.87 -1.88
N THR A 194 25.98 2.15 -2.84
CA THR A 194 25.14 2.76 -3.88
C THR A 194 23.89 3.42 -3.29
N LYS A 195 23.23 2.76 -2.33
CA LYS A 195 22.06 3.31 -1.63
C LYS A 195 22.41 4.60 -0.86
N ILE A 196 23.44 4.58 -0.02
CA ILE A 196 23.86 5.72 0.81
C ILE A 196 24.19 6.94 -0.08
N LYS A 197 24.93 6.75 -1.18
CA LYS A 197 25.22 7.83 -2.15
C LYS A 197 23.96 8.41 -2.81
N LYS A 198 22.94 7.58 -3.03
CA LYS A 198 21.64 8.03 -3.57
C LYS A 198 20.86 8.80 -2.52
N TRP A 199 20.87 8.31 -1.28
CA TRP A 199 20.16 8.89 -0.15
C TRP A 199 20.74 10.24 0.25
N SER A 200 22.06 10.41 0.24
CA SER A 200 22.73 11.68 0.56
C SER A 200 22.37 12.84 -0.39
N LYS A 201 21.79 12.54 -1.56
CA LYS A 201 21.35 13.55 -2.53
C LYS A 201 19.87 13.91 -2.42
N LYS A 202 19.15 13.34 -1.45
CA LYS A 202 17.69 13.43 -1.33
C LYS A 202 17.28 13.85 0.08
N PRO A 203 17.32 15.17 0.41
CA PRO A 203 16.99 15.67 1.75
C PRO A 203 15.55 15.34 2.19
N ASP A 204 14.64 15.15 1.23
CA ASP A 204 13.24 14.79 1.53
C ASP A 204 13.06 13.38 2.09
N PHE A 205 14.07 12.52 1.95
CA PHE A 205 13.97 11.13 2.39
C PHE A 205 14.14 10.99 3.91
N ASN A 206 13.26 10.24 4.57
CA ASN A 206 13.32 10.03 6.03
C ASN A 206 14.68 9.50 6.49
N HIS A 207 15.27 8.56 5.76
CA HIS A 207 16.58 8.01 6.09
C HIS A 207 17.72 9.00 5.81
N HIS A 208 17.55 10.00 4.91
CA HIS A 208 18.48 11.12 4.81
C HIS A 208 18.45 11.95 6.09
N LYS A 209 17.26 12.39 6.52
CA LYS A 209 17.07 13.20 7.72
C LYS A 209 17.58 12.49 8.98
N ILE A 210 17.32 11.18 9.09
CA ILE A 210 17.80 10.37 10.22
C ILE A 210 19.33 10.24 10.23
N ILE A 211 19.97 10.01 9.08
CA ILE A 211 21.43 9.97 8.98
C ILE A 211 22.04 11.35 9.28
N ALA A 212 21.45 12.42 8.73
CA ALA A 212 21.87 13.79 8.99
C ALA A 212 21.80 14.15 10.48
N LEU A 213 20.68 13.82 11.14
CA LEU A 213 20.49 14.02 12.57
C LEU A 213 21.50 13.22 13.39
N PHE A 214 21.77 11.97 12.98
CA PHE A 214 22.77 11.14 13.65
C PHE A 214 24.18 11.75 13.54
N ILE A 215 24.54 12.26 12.35
CA ILE A 215 25.85 12.89 12.13
C ILE A 215 25.97 14.18 12.94
N GLU A 216 25.00 15.08 12.85
CA GLU A 216 24.99 16.35 13.60
C GLU A 216 25.19 16.11 15.10
N LYS A 217 24.46 15.15 15.67
CA LYS A 217 24.51 14.86 17.11
C LYS A 217 25.74 14.06 17.55
N THR A 218 26.47 13.47 16.61
CA THR A 218 27.71 12.73 16.88
C THR A 218 28.94 13.41 16.29
N GLU A 219 28.84 14.67 15.89
CA GLU A 219 29.94 15.41 15.26
C GLU A 219 31.13 15.56 16.22
N ASP A 220 30.86 15.99 17.46
CA ASP A 220 31.90 16.20 18.47
C ASP A 220 32.45 14.89 19.06
N ASN A 221 31.67 13.81 19.03
CA ASN A 221 32.06 12.51 19.56
C ASN A 221 31.47 11.35 18.73
N PRO A 222 32.05 11.05 17.55
CA PRO A 222 31.56 9.99 16.65
C PRO A 222 31.48 8.61 17.29
N GLU A 223 32.39 8.34 18.24
CA GLU A 223 32.50 7.09 18.99
C GLU A 223 31.40 6.91 20.05
N ASN A 224 30.73 7.99 20.45
CA ASN A 224 29.78 7.94 21.54
C ASN A 224 28.37 7.55 21.12
N GLY A 225 28.04 7.44 19.82
CA GLY A 225 26.75 6.96 19.32
C GLY A 225 25.52 7.59 20.02
N PHE A 226 24.41 6.85 20.05
CA PHE A 226 23.22 7.21 20.82
C PHE A 226 22.74 6.04 21.68
N ASP A 227 22.18 6.29 22.86
CA ASP A 227 21.25 5.29 23.42
C ASP A 227 20.04 5.12 22.48
N LEU A 228 19.51 3.90 22.33
CA LEU A 228 18.41 3.65 21.41
C LEU A 228 17.18 4.53 21.73
N LYS A 229 16.87 4.75 23.01
CA LYS A 229 15.76 5.60 23.43
C LYS A 229 16.03 7.05 23.09
N GLU A 230 17.24 7.56 23.36
CA GLU A 230 17.63 8.92 22.99
C GLU A 230 17.50 9.16 21.49
N PHE A 231 17.89 8.17 20.66
CA PHE A 231 17.77 8.31 19.21
C PHE A 231 16.31 8.27 18.74
N ILE A 232 15.48 7.42 19.35
CA ILE A 232 14.03 7.39 19.11
C ILE A 232 13.40 8.74 19.45
N ASP A 233 13.72 9.29 20.62
CA ASP A 233 13.21 10.56 21.10
C ASP A 233 13.65 11.71 20.17
N ALA A 234 14.92 11.71 19.73
CA ALA A 234 15.44 12.71 18.79
C ALA A 234 14.71 12.68 17.43
N ILE A 235 14.51 11.49 16.84
CA ILE A 235 13.77 11.35 15.56
C ILE A 235 12.31 11.74 15.73
N GLY A 236 11.70 11.39 16.87
CA GLY A 236 10.31 11.73 17.21
C GLY A 236 10.10 13.25 17.32
N ASN A 237 10.99 13.95 18.02
CA ASN A 237 10.94 15.41 18.19
C ASN A 237 11.02 16.16 16.86
N CYS A 238 11.79 15.63 15.90
CA CYS A 238 11.89 16.19 14.56
C CYS A 238 10.73 15.82 13.63
N LYS A 239 9.78 14.98 14.07
CA LYS A 239 8.65 14.46 13.27
C LYS A 239 9.09 13.79 11.95
N TYR A 240 10.30 13.24 11.89
CA TYR A 240 10.82 12.60 10.68
C TYR A 240 10.20 11.22 10.42
N SER A 241 9.65 10.57 11.44
CA SER A 241 8.96 9.30 11.29
C SER A 241 7.83 9.18 12.29
N GLN A 242 6.70 8.64 11.84
CA GLN A 242 5.59 8.26 12.71
C GLN A 242 5.94 7.03 13.55
N ASN A 243 6.93 6.21 13.15
CA ASN A 243 7.44 5.10 13.96
C ASN A 243 8.99 5.10 13.93
N PRO A 244 9.64 5.87 14.82
CA PRO A 244 11.09 5.97 14.88
C PRO A 244 11.80 4.64 15.08
N LEU A 245 11.32 3.80 16.03
CA LEU A 245 11.93 2.49 16.31
C LEU A 245 11.93 1.59 15.08
N ALA A 246 10.80 1.45 14.38
CA ALA A 246 10.72 0.63 13.17
C ALA A 246 11.65 1.15 12.07
N THR A 247 11.83 2.47 12.00
CA THR A 247 12.72 3.11 11.03
C THR A 247 14.18 2.83 11.34
N ILE A 248 14.59 2.98 12.61
CA ILE A 248 15.94 2.63 13.09
C ILE A 248 16.21 1.15 12.82
N ARG A 249 15.29 0.25 13.19
CA ARG A 249 15.44 -1.20 12.95
C ARG A 249 15.58 -1.56 11.48
N SER A 250 14.88 -0.85 10.58
CA SER A 250 15.04 -1.00 9.12
C SER A 250 16.42 -0.57 8.61
N LEU A 251 17.11 0.28 9.37
CA LEU A 251 18.50 0.68 9.13
C LEU A 251 19.51 -0.20 9.90
N MET A 252 19.06 -1.19 10.67
CA MET A 252 19.90 -2.15 11.41
C MET A 252 19.87 -3.57 10.85
N THR A 253 19.13 -3.80 9.75
CA THR A 253 18.99 -5.14 9.14
C THR A 253 19.10 -5.09 7.62
N SER A 254 19.70 -6.15 7.06
CA SER A 254 19.76 -6.40 5.61
C SER A 254 18.64 -7.33 5.13
N LYS A 255 17.80 -7.86 6.03
CA LYS A 255 16.73 -8.82 5.69
C LYS A 255 15.46 -8.12 5.19
N GLY A 256 14.79 -8.75 4.22
CA GLY A 256 13.47 -8.30 3.73
C GLY A 256 13.51 -6.98 2.95
N HIS A 257 12.48 -6.15 3.12
CA HIS A 257 12.36 -4.82 2.47
C HIS A 257 13.02 -3.69 3.29
N ALA A 258 14.02 -4.01 4.10
CA ALA A 258 14.72 -3.03 4.92
C ALA A 258 15.49 -2.01 4.06
N TYR A 259 15.68 -0.80 4.60
CA TYR A 259 16.48 0.23 3.92
C TYR A 259 17.89 -0.29 3.68
N GLY A 260 18.43 -0.98 4.68
CA GLY A 260 19.71 -1.67 4.64
C GLY A 260 20.44 -1.47 5.97
N LYS A 261 21.23 -2.46 6.37
CA LYS A 261 22.08 -2.37 7.55
C LYS A 261 23.02 -1.18 7.35
N ILE A 262 22.96 -0.17 8.21
CA ILE A 262 23.94 0.92 8.31
C ILE A 262 24.23 1.28 9.76
N PHE A 263 23.25 1.06 10.64
CA PHE A 263 23.40 1.15 12.08
C PHE A 263 23.59 -0.23 12.69
N MET A 264 24.24 -0.23 13.84
CA MET A 264 24.33 -1.37 14.72
C MET A 264 24.36 -0.90 16.17
N GLU A 265 24.14 -1.82 17.08
CA GLU A 265 24.25 -1.56 18.50
C GLU A 265 25.57 -2.13 19.03
N GLU A 266 26.36 -1.28 19.67
CA GLU A 266 27.62 -1.62 20.30
C GLU A 266 27.63 -1.02 21.71
N LYS A 267 27.81 -1.85 22.75
CA LYS A 267 27.84 -1.42 24.16
C LYS A 267 26.62 -0.56 24.56
N GLY A 268 25.42 -0.98 24.13
CA GLY A 268 24.16 -0.28 24.40
C GLY A 268 23.96 1.01 23.61
N LYS A 269 24.80 1.28 22.62
CA LYS A 269 24.72 2.49 21.80
C LYS A 269 24.59 2.18 20.32
N ILE A 270 23.69 2.90 19.65
CA ILE A 270 23.52 2.89 18.21
C ILE A 270 24.69 3.65 17.57
N LYS A 271 25.40 2.99 16.67
CA LYS A 271 26.54 3.50 15.90
C LYS A 271 26.39 3.17 14.42
N PHE A 272 27.09 3.91 13.56
CA PHE A 272 27.33 3.43 12.19
C PHE A 272 28.20 2.17 12.21
N ILE A 273 27.96 1.32 11.23
CA ILE A 273 28.80 0.15 11.03
C ILE A 273 30.17 0.59 10.51
N SER A 274 31.23 0.11 11.17
CA SER A 274 32.62 0.54 10.96
C SER A 274 33.06 0.54 9.49
N GLU A 275 32.63 -0.45 8.70
CA GLU A 275 33.03 -0.65 7.29
C GLU A 275 32.52 0.44 6.33
N ILE A 276 31.52 1.23 6.76
CA ILE A 276 30.86 2.24 5.95
C ILE A 276 30.76 3.61 6.62
N ASP A 277 31.08 3.73 7.91
CA ASP A 277 30.98 4.97 8.68
C ASP A 277 31.72 6.14 8.01
N GLU A 278 33.01 5.95 7.72
CA GLU A 278 33.84 6.98 7.07
C GLU A 278 33.23 7.46 5.73
N GLN A 279 32.64 6.54 4.96
CA GLN A 279 32.01 6.88 3.69
C GLN A 279 30.67 7.60 3.88
N ILE A 280 29.90 7.26 4.91
CA ILE A 280 28.67 7.96 5.26
C ILE A 280 29.02 9.39 5.64
N ARG A 281 29.97 9.60 6.55
CA ARG A 281 30.33 10.94 7.05
C ARG A 281 30.93 11.87 5.99
N LYS A 282 31.57 11.33 4.95
CA LYS A 282 32.10 12.10 3.80
C LYS A 282 31.03 12.60 2.82
N LEU A 283 29.80 12.11 2.93
CA LEU A 283 28.71 12.49 2.03
C LEU A 283 27.95 13.72 2.56
N PRO A 284 27.35 14.53 1.67
CA PRO A 284 26.58 15.68 2.09
C PRO A 284 25.26 15.22 2.72
N TRP A 285 25.08 15.46 4.01
CA TRP A 285 23.82 15.27 4.72
C TRP A 285 23.34 16.62 5.25
N LYS A 286 22.09 16.97 4.97
CA LYS A 286 21.48 18.25 5.35
C LYS A 286 20.14 17.98 6.01
N LEU A 287 19.90 18.64 7.13
CA LEU A 287 18.60 18.64 7.81
C LEU A 287 17.61 19.55 7.11
#